data_AF-A0A359G4Q3-F1
#
_entry.id   AF-A0A359G4Q3-F1
#
_cell.length_a   1.000
_cell.length_b   1.000
_cell.length_c   1.000
_cell.angle_alpha   90.00
_cell.angle_beta   90.00
_cell.angle_gamma   90.00
#
_symmetry.space_group_name_H-M   'P 1'
#
loop_
_entity.id
_entity.type
_entity.pdbx_description
1 polymer ?
#
loop_
_entity_poly.entity_id
_entity_poly.type
_entity_poly.pdbx_seq_one_letter_code
_entity_poly.pdbx_strand_id
1 'polypeptide(L)'
;WWIRQSILQALAEQSRIVRLPLNQVGSLNKINKAFARFEQEHERTPSSEELASELELPKEKVTDTLRVAGRHVSVDAPFSDGEDNSLLDVLVNPDSPNADRGLINESLSTEVDRALETLTERERDIIKYFFGIGCSEMT
;
A
#
# COMPACT_ATOMS: atom_id res chain seq x y z
N TRP A 1 20.96 -24.85 -23.77
CA TRP A 1 20.39 -23.52 -24.05
C TRP A 1 18.97 -23.40 -23.49
N TRP A 2 18.03 -24.27 -23.85
CA TRP A 2 16.64 -24.25 -23.35
C TRP A 2 16.47 -24.37 -21.83
N ILE A 3 17.14 -25.33 -21.18
CA ILE A 3 17.01 -25.55 -19.73
C ILE A 3 17.34 -24.27 -18.93
N ARG A 4 18.45 -23.60 -19.28
CA ARG A 4 18.87 -22.36 -18.63
C ARG A 4 17.86 -21.22 -18.86
N GLN A 5 17.34 -21.09 -20.08
CA GLN A 5 16.35 -20.07 -20.41
C GLN A 5 15.05 -20.30 -19.62
N SER A 6 14.55 -21.54 -19.58
CA SER A 6 13.34 -21.89 -18.83
C SER A 6 13.49 -21.61 -17.32
N ILE A 7 14.64 -21.94 -16.72
CA ILE A 7 14.91 -21.62 -15.30
C ILE A 7 14.94 -20.11 -15.06
N LEU A 8 15.64 -19.35 -15.90
CA LEU A 8 15.73 -17.89 -15.75
C LEU A 8 14.38 -17.21 -15.94
N GLN A 9 13.57 -17.70 -16.88
CA GLN A 9 12.21 -17.22 -17.09
C GLN A 9 11.34 -17.51 -15.87
N ALA A 10 11.35 -18.74 -15.35
CA ALA A 10 10.59 -19.10 -14.16
C ALA A 10 11.00 -18.24 -12.94
N LEU A 11 12.30 -18.01 -12.75
CA LEU A 11 12.79 -17.13 -11.69
C LEU A 11 12.33 -15.68 -11.88
N ALA A 12 12.39 -15.13 -13.10
CA ALA A 12 11.92 -13.77 -13.35
C ALA A 12 10.41 -13.61 -13.13
N GLU A 13 9.64 -14.68 -13.37
CA GLU A 13 8.18 -14.65 -13.33
C GLU A 13 7.56 -15.03 -11.99
N GLN A 14 8.24 -15.85 -11.17
CA GLN A 14 7.67 -16.49 -9.97
C GLN A 14 8.44 -16.21 -8.68
N SER A 15 9.65 -15.63 -8.72
CA SER A 15 10.47 -15.44 -7.51
C SER A 15 9.97 -14.35 -6.54
N ARG A 16 9.02 -13.52 -6.97
CA ARG A 16 8.51 -12.38 -6.20
C ARG A 16 7.04 -12.58 -5.85
N ILE A 17 6.65 -12.14 -4.66
CA ILE A 17 5.24 -12.14 -4.21
C ILE A 17 4.44 -11.21 -5.12
N VAL A 18 4.97 -10.02 -5.41
CA VAL A 18 4.43 -9.12 -6.42
C VAL A 18 5.21 -9.28 -7.72
N ARG A 19 4.56 -9.82 -8.75
CA ARG A 19 5.16 -10.04 -10.07
C ARG A 19 5.55 -8.71 -10.70
N LEU A 20 6.76 -8.67 -11.26
CA LEU A 20 7.24 -7.55 -12.06
C LEU A 20 7.24 -7.90 -13.56
N PRO A 21 6.91 -6.95 -14.45
CA PRO A 21 7.10 -7.11 -15.89
C PRO A 21 8.57 -7.40 -16.26
N LEU A 22 8.80 -8.19 -17.31
CA LEU A 22 10.15 -8.63 -17.72
C LEU A 22 11.10 -7.47 -18.03
N ASN A 23 10.61 -6.39 -18.66
CA ASN A 23 11.40 -5.19 -18.93
C ASN A 23 11.87 -4.52 -17.64
N GLN A 24 11.05 -4.51 -16.59
CA GLN A 24 11.41 -3.95 -15.28
C GLN A 24 12.44 -4.82 -14.55
N VAL A 25 12.31 -6.15 -14.63
CA VAL A 25 13.33 -7.09 -14.10
C VAL A 25 14.67 -6.88 -14.83
N GLY A 26 14.64 -6.70 -16.15
CA GLY A 26 15.83 -6.40 -16.95
C GLY A 26 16.49 -5.07 -16.55
N SER A 27 15.70 -4.00 -16.40
CA SER A 27 16.17 -2.70 -15.93
C SER A 27 16.80 -2.78 -14.55
N LEU A 28 16.15 -3.49 -13.61
CA LEU A 28 16.66 -3.69 -12.26
C LEU A 28 18.01 -4.44 -12.27
N ASN A 29 18.15 -5.49 -13.08
CA ASN A 29 19.41 -6.21 -13.20
C ASN A 29 20.54 -5.35 -13.79
N LYS A 30 20.24 -4.43 -14.71
CA LYS A 30 21.22 -3.46 -15.23
C LYS A 30 21.65 -2.48 -14.15
N ILE A 31 20.69 -1.94 -13.40
CA ILE A 31 20.96 -1.00 -12.30
C ILE A 31 21.80 -1.68 -11.22
N ASN A 32 21.46 -2.90 -10.79
CA ASN A 32 22.25 -3.63 -9.78
C ASN A 32 23.69 -3.91 -10.24
N LYS A 33 23.90 -4.16 -11.53
CA LYS A 33 25.25 -4.35 -12.08
C LYS A 33 26.07 -3.06 -12.06
N ALA A 34 25.47 -1.93 -12.43
CA ALA A 34 26.12 -0.63 -12.34
C ALA A 34 26.39 -0.26 -10.87
N PHE A 35 25.43 -0.51 -9.98
CA PHE A 35 25.58 -0.29 -8.54
C PHE A 35 26.80 -1.03 -7.99
N ALA A 36 26.91 -2.33 -8.23
CA ALA A 36 28.05 -3.13 -7.76
C ALA A 36 29.39 -2.70 -8.38
N ARG A 37 29.39 -2.33 -9.66
CA ARG A 37 30.60 -1.79 -10.32
C ARG A 37 31.03 -0.47 -9.70
N PHE A 38 30.10 0.45 -9.49
CA PHE A 38 30.36 1.73 -8.87
C PHE A 38 30.91 1.56 -7.45
N GLU A 39 30.30 0.70 -6.63
CA GLU A 39 30.80 0.40 -5.28
C GLU A 39 32.22 -0.13 -5.31
N GLN A 40 32.55 -0.97 -6.28
CA GLN A 40 33.90 -1.51 -6.44
C GLN A 40 34.91 -0.44 -6.86
N GLU A 41 34.54 0.48 -7.75
CA GLU A 41 35.44 1.52 -8.28
C GLU A 41 35.63 2.71 -7.32
N HIS A 42 34.58 3.06 -6.57
CA HIS A 42 34.55 4.26 -5.73
C HIS A 42 34.57 3.97 -4.22
N GLU A 43 34.56 2.70 -3.82
CA GLU A 43 34.55 2.25 -2.42
C GLU A 43 33.38 2.83 -1.59
N ARG A 44 32.28 3.17 -2.27
CA ARG A 44 31.05 3.70 -1.65
C ARG A 44 29.82 3.41 -2.48
N THR A 45 28.65 3.49 -1.85
CA THR A 45 27.35 3.39 -2.54
C THR A 45 27.14 4.58 -3.48
N PRO A 46 26.65 4.37 -4.72
CA PRO A 46 26.26 5.45 -5.62
C PRO A 46 24.94 6.12 -5.21
N SER A 47 24.78 7.37 -5.61
CA SER A 47 23.49 8.04 -5.63
C SER A 47 22.67 7.67 -6.88
N SER A 48 21.35 7.87 -6.83
CA SER A 48 20.48 7.64 -8.00
C SER A 48 20.84 8.51 -9.22
N GLU A 49 21.48 9.66 -8.99
CA GLU A 49 21.90 10.57 -10.06
C GLU A 49 23.17 10.08 -10.76
N GLU A 50 24.13 9.56 -9.99
CA GLU A 50 25.33 8.94 -10.55
C GLU A 50 25.00 7.69 -11.39
N LEU A 51 24.11 6.83 -10.89
CA LEU A 51 23.62 5.68 -11.64
C LEU A 51 22.86 6.08 -12.91
N ALA A 52 22.09 7.17 -12.84
CA ALA A 52 21.36 7.70 -13.98
C ALA A 52 22.32 8.21 -15.07
N SER A 53 23.36 8.94 -14.67
CA SER A 53 24.42 9.39 -15.58
C SER A 53 25.20 8.22 -16.19
N GLU A 54 25.59 7.23 -15.39
CA GLU A 54 26.36 6.06 -15.86
C GLU A 54 25.55 5.18 -16.82
N LEU A 55 24.25 5.03 -16.58
CA LEU A 55 23.36 4.19 -17.40
C LEU A 55 22.67 4.93 -18.54
N GLU A 56 22.89 6.24 -18.67
CA GLU A 56 22.18 7.13 -19.60
C GLU A 56 20.65 7.02 -19.48
N LEU A 57 20.16 6.95 -18.24
CA LEU A 57 18.73 6.85 -17.92
C LEU A 57 18.26 8.11 -17.18
N PRO A 58 16.97 8.48 -17.28
CA PRO A 58 16.41 9.49 -16.40
C PRO A 58 16.51 9.08 -14.93
N LYS A 59 16.89 10.02 -14.05
CA LYS A 59 16.99 9.82 -12.59
C LYS A 59 15.69 9.27 -11.97
N GLU A 60 14.55 9.74 -12.46
CA GLU A 60 13.23 9.26 -12.02
C GLU A 60 13.08 7.76 -12.28
N LYS A 61 13.47 7.27 -13.47
CA LYS A 61 13.39 5.84 -13.79
C LYS A 61 14.28 4.99 -12.90
N VAL A 62 15.48 5.46 -12.57
CA VAL A 62 16.38 4.76 -11.64
C VAL A 62 15.76 4.70 -10.25
N THR A 63 15.24 5.83 -9.77
CA THR A 63 14.61 5.95 -8.44
C THR A 63 13.37 5.06 -8.31
N ASP A 64 12.49 5.07 -9.32
CA ASP A 64 11.28 4.25 -9.34
C ASP A 64 11.62 2.76 -9.42
N THR A 65 12.60 2.39 -10.23
CA THR A 65 13.02 0.99 -10.36
C THR A 65 13.60 0.47 -9.05
N LEU A 66 14.43 1.27 -8.36
CA LEU A 66 14.98 0.93 -7.05
C LEU A 66 13.88 0.84 -5.97
N ARG A 67 12.89 1.74 -6.01
CA ARG A 67 11.74 1.70 -5.08
C ARG A 67 10.94 0.42 -5.20
N VAL A 68 10.65 0.00 -6.44
CA VAL A 68 9.90 -1.24 -6.73
C VAL A 68 10.74 -2.50 -6.49
N ALA A 69 12.08 -2.37 -6.48
CA ALA A 69 12.98 -3.50 -6.27
C ALA A 69 12.95 -4.07 -4.85
N GLY A 70 12.48 -3.28 -3.88
CA GLY A 70 12.42 -3.64 -2.46
C GLY A 70 11.89 -5.06 -2.24
N ARG A 71 12.59 -5.83 -1.40
CA ARG A 71 12.13 -7.16 -1.01
C ARG A 71 10.98 -7.01 -0.03
N HIS A 72 10.01 -7.91 -0.15
CA HIS A 72 8.93 -8.03 0.82
C HIS A 72 9.52 -8.44 2.17
N VAL A 73 8.99 -7.84 3.24
CA VAL A 73 9.35 -8.15 4.63
C VAL A 73 8.27 -9.07 5.21
N SER A 74 8.66 -10.04 6.01
CA SER A 74 7.71 -10.89 6.74
C SER A 74 6.99 -10.07 7.80
N VAL A 75 5.67 -10.13 7.83
CA VAL A 75 4.85 -9.45 8.86
C VAL A 75 4.92 -10.21 10.19
N ASP A 76 5.27 -11.50 10.14
CA ASP A 76 5.36 -12.42 11.28
C ASP A 76 6.79 -12.54 11.84
N ALA A 77 7.79 -11.93 11.17
CA ALA A 77 9.15 -11.95 11.70
C ALA A 77 9.24 -11.07 12.96
N PRO A 78 9.92 -11.54 14.02
CA PRO A 78 10.14 -10.74 15.22
C PRO A 78 11.05 -9.55 14.92
N PHE A 79 10.87 -8.46 15.66
CA PHE A 79 11.71 -7.27 15.48
C PHE A 79 13.17 -7.49 15.91
N SER A 80 13.39 -8.34 16.93
CA SER A 80 14.71 -8.75 17.38
C SER A 80 14.71 -10.19 17.90
N ASP A 81 15.88 -10.83 17.91
CA ASP A 81 16.02 -12.21 18.36
C ASP A 81 15.61 -12.35 19.84
N GLY A 82 14.59 -13.17 20.10
CA GLY A 82 14.08 -13.44 21.44
C GLY A 82 12.90 -12.55 21.87
N GLU A 83 12.43 -11.65 21.01
CA GLU A 83 11.15 -10.96 21.19
C GLU A 83 10.01 -11.73 20.51
N ASP A 84 8.84 -11.75 21.15
CA ASP A 84 7.63 -12.36 20.58
C ASP A 84 6.84 -11.36 19.70
N ASN A 85 7.17 -10.07 19.76
CA ASN A 85 6.45 -9.03 19.03
C ASN A 85 6.87 -8.97 17.56
N SER A 86 5.87 -8.88 16.69
CA SER A 86 6.00 -8.82 15.24
C SER A 86 5.30 -7.59 14.65
N LEU A 87 5.42 -7.41 13.34
CA LEU A 87 4.67 -6.38 12.61
C LEU A 87 3.15 -6.58 12.72
N LEU A 88 2.67 -7.82 12.87
CA LEU A 88 1.24 -8.12 13.03
C LEU A 88 0.67 -7.50 14.32
N ASP A 89 1.46 -7.40 15.37
CA ASP A 89 1.02 -6.88 16.68
C ASP A 89 0.91 -5.35 16.71
N VAL A 90 1.59 -4.67 15.77
CA VAL A 90 1.67 -3.19 15.72
C VAL A 90 0.79 -2.61 14.61
N LEU A 91 0.53 -3.37 13.54
CA LEU A 91 -0.26 -2.91 12.42
C LEU A 91 -1.73 -2.70 12.81
N VAL A 92 -2.13 -1.43 12.89
CA VAL A 92 -3.53 -1.05 13.11
C VAL A 92 -4.35 -1.36 11.87
N ASN A 93 -5.48 -2.05 12.06
CA ASN A 93 -6.47 -2.23 11.00
C ASN A 93 -7.42 -1.00 10.95
N PRO A 94 -7.33 -0.14 9.93
CA PRO A 94 -8.20 1.04 9.82
C PRO A 94 -9.66 0.69 9.51
N ASP A 95 -9.92 -0.51 8.99
CA ASP A 95 -11.27 -1.00 8.68
C ASP A 95 -11.93 -1.64 9.91
N SER A 96 -11.20 -1.78 11.02
CA SER A 96 -11.77 -2.30 12.26
C SER A 96 -12.85 -1.34 12.77
N PRO A 97 -14.06 -1.84 13.10
CA PRO A 97 -15.11 -1.00 13.64
C PRO A 97 -14.66 -0.44 14.99
N ASN A 98 -14.55 0.88 15.09
CA ASN A 98 -14.36 1.55 16.37
C ASN A 98 -15.59 1.29 17.23
N ALA A 99 -15.39 0.81 18.46
CA ALA A 99 -16.47 0.56 19.42
C ALA A 99 -17.37 1.79 19.61
N ASP A 100 -16.79 2.98 19.62
CA ASP A 100 -17.49 4.25 19.83
C ASP A 100 -18.27 4.73 18.59
N ARG A 101 -17.91 4.32 17.37
CA ARG A 101 -18.57 4.80 16.15
C ARG A 101 -20.05 4.41 16.11
N GLY A 102 -20.39 3.23 16.62
CA GLY A 102 -21.79 2.79 16.75
C GLY A 102 -22.58 3.70 17.70
N LEU A 103 -22.03 3.96 18.89
CA LEU A 103 -22.63 4.83 19.91
C LEU A 103 -22.81 6.27 19.41
N ILE A 104 -21.81 6.83 18.70
CA ILE A 104 -21.90 8.19 18.16
C ILE A 104 -23.03 8.29 17.12
N ASN A 105 -23.14 7.30 16.22
CA ASN A 105 -24.21 7.29 15.22
C ASN A 105 -25.60 7.13 15.85
N GLU A 106 -25.73 6.27 16.87
CA GLU A 106 -26.99 6.09 17.61
C GLU A 106 -27.40 7.35 18.38
N SER A 107 -26.43 7.99 19.06
CA SER A 107 -26.64 9.26 19.75
C SER A 107 -27.05 10.36 18.78
N LEU A 108 -26.39 10.45 17.61
CA LEU A 108 -26.72 11.41 16.58
C LEU A 108 -28.12 11.17 16.03
N SER A 109 -28.49 9.92 15.74
CA SER A 109 -29.84 9.58 15.28
C SER A 109 -30.91 10.01 16.28
N THR A 110 -30.66 9.78 17.58
CA THR A 110 -31.58 10.17 18.65
C THR A 110 -31.73 11.69 18.76
N GLU A 111 -30.64 12.46 18.64
CA GLU A 111 -30.72 13.92 18.64
C GLU A 111 -31.43 14.46 17.40
N VAL A 112 -31.17 13.89 16.22
CA VAL A 112 -31.85 14.28 14.99
C VAL A 112 -33.35 14.03 15.10
N ASP A 113 -33.77 12.88 15.62
CA ASP A 113 -35.21 12.60 15.83
C ASP A 113 -35.85 13.59 16.82
N ARG A 114 -35.19 13.92 17.94
CA ARG A 114 -35.68 14.95 18.88
C ARG A 114 -35.80 16.34 18.25
N ALA A 115 -34.83 16.74 17.43
CA ALA A 115 -34.89 18.02 16.72
C ALA A 115 -36.05 18.06 15.72
N LEU A 116 -36.27 16.95 15.01
CA LEU A 116 -37.37 16.80 14.06
C LEU A 116 -38.75 16.80 14.72
N GLU A 117 -38.87 16.36 15.97
CA GLU A 117 -40.11 16.44 16.77
C GLU A 117 -40.56 17.88 17.07
N THR A 118 -39.67 18.88 16.96
CA THR A 118 -40.02 20.29 17.17
C THR A 118 -40.74 20.94 15.97
N LEU A 119 -40.71 20.28 14.81
CA LEU A 119 -41.31 20.75 13.57
C LEU A 119 -42.76 20.27 13.43
N THR A 120 -43.51 20.90 12.53
CA THR A 120 -44.82 20.36 12.16
C THR A 120 -44.67 19.04 11.40
N GLU A 121 -45.68 18.18 11.47
CA GLU A 121 -45.68 16.86 10.81
C GLU A 121 -45.28 16.94 9.34
N ARG A 122 -45.81 17.94 8.61
CA ARG A 122 -45.49 18.15 7.19
C ARG A 122 -44.04 18.55 6.95
N GLU A 123 -43.47 19.42 7.78
CA GLU A 123 -42.07 19.87 7.65
C GLU A 123 -41.09 18.74 7.98
N ARG A 124 -41.38 17.99 9.05
CA ARG A 124 -40.61 16.81 9.44
C ARG A 124 -40.55 15.79 8.32
N ASP A 125 -41.69 15.45 7.72
CA ASP A 125 -41.76 14.44 6.66
C ASP A 125 -41.02 14.88 5.40
N ILE A 126 -41.11 16.16 5.03
CA ILE A 126 -40.32 16.72 3.92
C ILE A 126 -38.82 16.54 4.16
N ILE A 127 -38.33 16.84 5.37
CA ILE A 127 -36.90 16.71 5.71
C ILE A 127 -36.48 15.24 5.74
N LYS A 128 -37.28 14.34 6.35
CA LYS A 128 -36.97 12.90 6.38
C LYS A 128 -36.86 12.32 4.97
N TYR A 129 -37.79 12.63 4.07
CA TYR A 129 -37.75 12.14 2.69
C TYR A 129 -36.63 12.79 1.85
N PHE A 130 -36.34 14.07 2.06
CA PHE A 130 -35.28 14.76 1.30
C PHE A 130 -33.88 14.22 1.62
N PHE A 131 -33.62 13.91 2.90
CA PHE A 131 -32.32 13.43 3.37
C PHE A 131 -32.25 11.91 3.62
N GLY A 132 -33.36 11.19 3.47
CA GLY A 132 -33.43 9.74 3.71
C GLY A 132 -33.33 9.33 5.19
N ILE A 133 -33.67 10.21 6.12
CA ILE A 133 -33.54 9.94 7.57
C ILE A 133 -34.63 8.94 8.01
N GLY A 134 -34.22 7.77 8.50
CA GLY A 134 -35.13 6.71 8.96
C GLY A 134 -35.88 6.01 7.82
N CYS A 135 -35.54 6.29 6.56
CA CYS A 135 -36.01 5.54 5.41
C CYS A 135 -35.03 4.40 5.14
N SER A 136 -35.54 3.17 4.95
CA SER A 136 -34.72 2.10 4.39
C SER A 136 -34.27 2.53 2.99
N GLU A 137 -33.00 2.34 2.65
CA GLU A 137 -32.53 2.46 1.27
C GLU A 137 -33.47 1.65 0.38
N MET A 138 -34.15 2.32 -0.56
CA MET A 138 -34.89 1.64 -1.62
C MET A 138 -33.86 1.08 -2.60
N THR A 139 -33.35 -0.11 -2.29
CA THR A 139 -32.72 -1.02 -3.25
C THR A 139 -33.66 -2.19 -3.54
#